data_AF-A0A924F482-F1
#
_entry.id   AF-A0A924F482-F1
#
_cell.length_a   1.000
_cell.length_b   1.000
_cell.length_c   1.000
_cell.angle_alpha   90.00
_cell.angle_beta   90.00
_cell.angle_gamma   90.00
#
_symmetry.space_group_name_H-M   'P 1'
#
loop_
_entity.id
_entity.type
_entity.pdbx_description
1 polymer ?
#
loop_
_entity_poly.entity_id
_entity_poly.type
_entity_poly.pdbx_seq_one_letter_code
_entity_poly.pdbx_strand_id
1 'polypeptide(L)'
;MCPWNRKFSVELADDSPFRAREFIAGKDAVTLATDILVLDQEQFSAAFRKSPMKRAKLAGLRRNAAVVLENQAQQLNFDTLTAAARNSRDLANN
;
A
#
# COMPACT_ATOMS: atom_id res chain seq x y z
N MET A 1 -7.91 12.09 13.58
CA MET A 1 -7.36 12.82 12.41
C MET A 1 -7.31 14.31 12.73
N CYS A 2 -6.25 15.04 12.37
CA CYS A 2 -6.11 16.47 12.68
C CYS A 2 -7.10 17.32 11.85
N PRO A 3 -7.91 18.21 12.46
CA PRO A 3 -8.83 19.08 11.72
C PRO A 3 -8.15 19.99 10.70
N TRP A 4 -6.90 20.40 10.94
CA TRP A 4 -6.14 21.31 10.07
C TRP A 4 -5.74 20.70 8.72
N ASN A 5 -5.70 19.37 8.60
CA ASN A 5 -5.34 18.72 7.35
C ASN A 5 -6.35 19.05 6.23
N ARG A 6 -7.62 19.30 6.55
CA ARG A 6 -8.63 19.68 5.53
C ARG A 6 -8.40 21.10 5.01
N LYS A 7 -8.06 22.05 5.89
CA LYS A 7 -7.99 23.49 5.54
C LYS A 7 -6.81 23.82 4.62
N PHE A 8 -5.73 23.05 4.71
CA PHE A 8 -4.48 23.31 3.98
C PHE A 8 -4.16 22.26 2.91
N SER A 9 -5.04 21.28 2.69
CA SER A 9 -4.93 20.39 1.53
C SER A 9 -5.30 21.15 0.27
N VAL A 10 -4.31 21.42 -0.55
CA VAL A 10 -4.46 22.04 -1.86
C VAL A 10 -4.16 21.01 -2.95
N GLU A 11 -4.85 21.10 -4.07
CA GLU A 11 -4.51 20.30 -5.24
C GLU A 11 -3.13 20.69 -5.76
N LEU A 12 -2.35 19.68 -6.15
CA LEU A 12 -1.05 19.89 -6.75
C LEU A 12 -1.24 20.25 -8.22
N ALA A 13 -0.51 21.28 -8.69
CA ALA A 13 -0.34 21.53 -10.11
C ALA A 13 0.20 20.27 -10.83
N ASP A 14 -0.14 20.13 -12.11
CA ASP A 14 0.19 18.93 -12.90
C ASP A 14 1.71 18.69 -13.00
N ASP A 15 2.51 19.75 -13.05
CA ASP A 15 3.97 19.72 -13.12
C ASP A 15 4.67 19.72 -11.76
N SER A 16 3.91 19.60 -10.66
CA SER A 16 4.47 19.70 -9.32
C SER A 16 5.50 18.58 -9.03
N PRO A 17 6.67 18.91 -8.46
CA PRO A 17 7.69 17.92 -8.09
C PRO A 17 7.24 16.99 -6.95
N PHE A 18 6.11 17.28 -6.31
CA PHE A 18 5.51 16.49 -5.22
C PHE A 18 4.45 15.51 -5.71
N ARG A 19 4.14 15.46 -7.01
CA ARG A 19 3.25 14.43 -7.57
C ARG A 19 3.79 13.04 -7.28
N ALA A 20 2.87 12.09 -7.12
CA ALA A 20 3.24 10.68 -6.95
C ALA A 20 4.07 10.21 -8.15
N ARG A 21 5.15 9.49 -7.86
CA ARG A 21 6.04 8.94 -8.89
C ARG A 21 5.36 7.80 -9.61
N GLU A 22 5.67 7.62 -10.89
CA GLU A 22 5.12 6.55 -11.74
C GLU A 22 5.23 5.16 -11.10
N PHE A 23 6.35 4.85 -10.44
CA PHE A 23 6.53 3.58 -9.74
C PHE A 23 5.45 3.28 -8.67
N ILE A 24 4.86 4.32 -8.08
CA ILE A 24 3.88 4.24 -6.99
C ILE A 24 2.46 4.52 -7.49
N ALA A 25 2.30 5.47 -8.41
CA ALA A 25 1.00 6.01 -8.81
C ALA A 25 0.08 4.94 -9.39
N GLY A 26 -1.20 4.98 -9.01
CA GLY A 26 -2.25 4.13 -9.59
C GLY A 26 -2.21 2.65 -9.19
N LYS A 27 -1.27 2.23 -8.33
CA LYS A 27 -1.19 0.84 -7.85
C LYS A 27 -1.93 0.68 -6.53
N ASP A 28 -2.65 -0.42 -6.39
CA ASP A 28 -3.17 -0.84 -5.10
C ASP A 28 -2.03 -1.34 -4.18
N ALA A 29 -2.38 -1.58 -2.91
CA ALA A 29 -1.40 -1.97 -1.89
C ALA A 29 -0.71 -3.30 -2.22
N VAL A 30 -1.44 -4.28 -2.78
CA VAL A 30 -0.91 -5.62 -3.08
C VAL A 30 0.04 -5.57 -4.27
N THR A 31 -0.35 -4.88 -5.34
CA THR A 31 0.46 -4.69 -6.55
C THR A 31 1.75 -3.94 -6.22
N LEU A 32 1.66 -2.82 -5.50
CA LEU A 32 2.84 -2.04 -5.11
C LEU A 32 3.78 -2.83 -4.19
N ALA A 33 3.24 -3.58 -3.22
CA ALA A 33 4.06 -4.39 -2.33
C ALA A 33 4.77 -5.53 -3.07
N THR A 34 4.09 -6.20 -4.00
CA THR A 34 4.67 -7.24 -4.86
C THR A 34 5.81 -6.69 -5.71
N ASP A 35 5.60 -5.55 -6.36
CA ASP A 35 6.64 -4.87 -7.16
C ASP A 35 7.86 -4.51 -6.31
N ILE A 36 7.65 -4.02 -5.09
CA ILE A 36 8.74 -3.67 -4.16
C ILE A 36 9.56 -4.90 -3.76
N LEU A 37 8.94 -6.07 -3.59
CA LEU A 37 9.65 -7.29 -3.18
C LEU A 37 10.66 -7.75 -4.24
N VAL A 38 10.30 -7.64 -5.52
CA VAL A 38 11.17 -8.05 -6.64
C VAL A 38 12.13 -6.95 -7.09
N LEU A 39 11.92 -5.71 -6.66
CA LEU A 39 12.71 -4.53 -7.04
C LEU A 39 14.19 -4.70 -6.70
N ASP A 40 15.10 -4.60 -7.68
CA ASP A 40 16.53 -4.64 -7.40
C ASP A 40 17.11 -3.27 -6.97
N GLN A 41 18.41 -3.23 -6.68
CA GLN A 41 19.08 -2.03 -6.18
C GLN A 41 19.23 -0.92 -7.25
N GLU A 42 19.36 -1.28 -8.52
CA GLU A 42 19.47 -0.33 -9.63
C GLU A 42 18.11 0.31 -9.89
N GLN A 43 17.06 -0.51 -10.03
CA GLN A 43 15.68 -0.10 -10.19
C GLN A 43 15.22 0.77 -9.02
N PHE A 44 15.55 0.38 -7.78
CA PHE A 44 15.29 1.21 -6.59
C PHE A 44 15.98 2.58 -6.68
N SER A 45 17.25 2.60 -7.09
CA SER A 45 18.02 3.84 -7.17
C SER A 45 17.47 4.80 -8.23
N ALA A 46 16.98 4.25 -9.35
CA ALA A 46 16.31 5.00 -10.41
C ALA A 46 14.92 5.52 -9.98
N ALA A 47 14.05 4.62 -9.53
CA ALA A 47 12.67 4.93 -9.13
C ALA A 47 12.60 6.00 -8.03
N PHE A 48 13.52 5.92 -7.05
CA PHE A 48 13.55 6.83 -5.90
C PHE A 48 14.67 7.88 -5.98
N ARG A 49 15.20 8.18 -7.18
CA ARG A 49 16.21 9.23 -7.36
C ARG A 49 15.72 10.58 -6.84
N LYS A 50 16.56 11.27 -6.05
CA LYS A 50 16.22 12.54 -5.37
C LYS A 50 14.99 12.45 -4.46
N SER A 51 14.65 11.26 -3.96
CA SER A 51 13.55 11.06 -3.00
C SER A 51 14.09 10.83 -1.59
N PRO A 52 13.47 11.41 -0.54
CA PRO A 52 13.72 11.04 0.85
C PRO A 52 13.53 9.54 1.13
N MET A 53 12.75 8.83 0.30
CA MET A 53 12.54 7.38 0.39
C MET A 53 13.85 6.57 0.40
N LYS A 54 14.94 7.09 -0.20
CA LYS A 54 16.25 6.40 -0.18
C LYS A 54 16.80 6.20 1.23
N ARG A 55 16.36 6.99 2.22
CA ARG A 55 16.75 6.83 3.63
C ARG A 55 16.30 5.49 4.23
N ALA A 56 15.18 4.94 3.77
CA ALA A 56 14.68 3.63 4.23
C ALA A 56 15.51 2.46 3.69
N LYS A 57 16.24 2.66 2.59
CA LYS A 57 16.97 1.64 1.81
C LYS A 57 16.05 0.54 1.25
N LEU A 58 16.53 -0.19 0.24
CA LEU A 58 15.76 -1.26 -0.40
C LEU A 58 15.34 -2.36 0.60
N ALA A 59 16.26 -2.77 1.48
CA ALA A 59 15.98 -3.79 2.49
C ALA A 59 14.83 -3.39 3.44
N GLY A 60 14.81 -2.14 3.92
CA GLY A 60 13.75 -1.64 4.79
C GLY A 60 12.40 -1.56 4.06
N LEU A 61 12.42 -1.17 2.79
CA LEU A 61 11.22 -1.08 1.98
C LEU A 61 10.63 -2.48 1.68
N ARG A 62 11.47 -3.46 1.32
CA ARG A 62 11.06 -4.87 1.13
C ARG A 62 10.47 -5.47 2.40
N ARG A 63 11.06 -5.20 3.56
CA ARG A 63 10.52 -5.65 4.85
C ARG A 63 9.09 -5.13 5.07
N ASN A 64 8.86 -3.84 4.82
CA ASN A 64 7.53 -3.26 4.98
C ASN A 64 6.53 -3.82 3.95
N ALA A 65 6.97 -4.07 2.71
CA ALA A 65 6.13 -4.70 1.69
C ALA A 65 5.69 -6.12 2.08
N ALA A 66 6.58 -6.93 2.66
CA ALA A 66 6.22 -8.25 3.18
C ALA A 66 5.10 -8.16 4.24
N VAL A 67 5.21 -7.22 5.19
CA VAL A 67 4.18 -6.98 6.22
C VAL A 67 2.85 -6.55 5.61
N VAL A 68 2.86 -5.70 4.57
CA VAL A 68 1.64 -5.30 3.88
C VAL A 68 0.93 -6.52 3.26
N LEU A 69 1.67 -7.39 2.57
CA LEU A 69 1.09 -8.59 1.97
C LEU A 69 0.53 -9.56 3.03
N GLU A 70 1.24 -9.72 4.15
CA GLU A 70 0.77 -10.53 5.27
C GLU A 70 -0.55 -9.98 5.84
N ASN A 71 -0.63 -8.68 6.10
CA ASN A 71 -1.84 -8.04 6.61
C ASN A 71 -3.02 -8.20 5.64
N GLN A 72 -2.77 -8.06 4.33
CA GLN A 72 -3.81 -8.26 3.32
C GLN A 72 -4.32 -9.70 3.30
N ALA A 73 -3.43 -10.69 3.43
CA ALA A 73 -3.84 -12.10 3.49
C ALA A 73 -4.66 -12.40 4.77
N GLN A 74 -4.24 -11.87 5.91
CA GLN A 74 -4.99 -12.00 7.17
C GLN A 74 -6.39 -11.38 7.07
N GLN A 75 -6.50 -10.21 6.45
CA GLN A 75 -7.79 -9.54 6.24
C GLN A 75 -8.72 -10.37 5.35
N LEU A 76 -8.23 -10.88 4.21
CA LEU A 76 -9.02 -11.74 3.32
C LEU A 76 -9.50 -13.02 4.03
N ASN A 77 -8.65 -13.62 4.85
CA ASN A 77 -9.01 -14.78 5.64
C ASN A 77 -10.11 -14.44 6.66
N PHE A 78 -9.96 -13.32 7.37
CA PHE A 78 -10.96 -12.85 8.33
C PHE A 78 -12.33 -12.59 7.68
N ASP A 79 -12.33 -11.93 6.53
CA ASP A 79 -13.55 -11.63 5.78
C ASP A 79 -14.24 -12.92 5.30
N THR A 80 -13.46 -13.88 4.81
CA THR A 80 -13.96 -15.21 4.38
C THR A 80 -14.61 -15.97 5.54
N LEU A 81 -13.96 -16.02 6.70
CA LEU A 81 -14.49 -16.67 7.90
C LEU A 81 -15.77 -15.99 8.39
N THR A 82 -15.81 -14.66 8.35
CA THR A 82 -16.99 -13.89 8.74
C THR A 82 -18.18 -14.15 7.82
N ALA A 83 -17.94 -14.23 6.51
CA ALA A 83 -18.97 -14.57 5.53
C ALA A 83 -19.52 -16.00 5.74
N ALA A 84 -18.63 -16.98 5.93
CA ALA A 84 -19.01 -18.36 6.22
C ALA A 84 -19.87 -18.47 7.50
N ALA A 85 -19.46 -17.78 8.57
CA ALA A 85 -20.20 -17.80 9.84
C ALA A 85 -21.58 -17.12 9.78
N ARG A 86 -21.80 -16.19 8.84
CA ARG A 86 -23.13 -15.60 8.58
C ARG A 86 -24.02 -16.58 7.82
N ASN A 87 -23.49 -17.15 6.74
CA ASN A 87 -24.23 -18.13 5.93
C ASN A 87 -24.69 -19.33 6.78
N SER A 88 -23.85 -19.86 7.66
CA SER A 88 -24.22 -20.97 8.56
C SER A 88 -25.31 -20.59 9.56
N ARG A 89 -25.39 -19.33 9.99
CA ARG A 89 -26.45 -18.84 10.89
C ARG A 89 -27.79 -18.67 10.18
N ASP A 90 -27.77 -18.20 8.94
CA ASP A 90 -28.98 -18.02 8.14
C ASP A 90 -29.61 -19.39 7.78
N LEU A 91 -28.78 -20.39 7.51
CA LEU A 91 -29.24 -21.78 7.30
C LEU A 91 -29.82 -22.44 8.57
N ALA A 92 -29.40 -22.00 9.76
CA ALA A 92 -29.88 -22.56 11.03
C ALA A 92 -31.18 -21.91 11.53
N ASN A 93 -31.56 -20.74 10.98
CA ASN A 93 -32.74 -19.97 11.37
C ASN A 93 -33.90 -20.08 10.37
N ASN A 94 -33.80 -20.98 9.39
CA ASN A 94 -34.80 -21.27 8.36
C ASN A 94 -35.14 -22.76 8.38
#